data_AF-D5CP34-F1
#
_entry.id   AF-D5CP34-F1
#
_cell.length_a   1.000
_cell.length_b   1.000
_cell.length_c   1.000
_cell.angle_alpha   90.00
_cell.angle_beta   90.00
_cell.angle_gamma   90.00
#
_symmetry.space_group_name_H-M   'P 1'
#
loop_
_entity.id
_entity.type
_entity.pdbx_description
1 polymer ?
#
loop_
_entity_poly.entity_id
_entity_poly.type
_entity_poly.pdbx_seq_one_letter_code
_entity_poly.pdbx_strand_id
1 'polypeptide(L)' 'MKQIRIILVSLIIGTLIGMALGINIGREKPLLSNPFTKDSLVDRAKQLGSETLEKGGKALEKTGQALQDKAK' A
#
# COMPACT_ATOMS: atom_id res chain seq x y z
N MET A 1 3.65 28.85 32.87
CA MET A 1 3.63 27.37 32.85
C MET A 1 2.38 26.76 32.20
N LYS A 2 1.16 27.19 32.54
CA LYS A 2 -0.08 26.58 32.01
C LYS A 2 -0.23 26.68 30.48
N GLN A 3 0.07 27.85 29.90
CA GLN A 3 -0.01 28.07 28.45
C GLN A 3 0.98 27.22 27.66
N ILE A 4 2.24 27.15 28.12
CA ILE A 4 3.27 26.31 27.49
C ILE A 4 2.86 24.84 27.50
N ARG A 5 2.27 24.35 28.60
CA ARG A 5 1.75 22.98 28.66
C ARG A 5 0.62 22.75 27.65
N ILE A 6 -0.29 23.71 27.49
CA ILE A 6 -1.37 23.60 26.50
C ILE A 6 -0.81 23.54 25.08
N ILE A 7 0.16 24.39 24.75
CA ILE A 7 0.82 24.41 23.43
C ILE A 7 1.53 23.07 23.15
N LEU A 8 2.25 22.53 24.15
CA LEU A 8 2.93 21.24 23.98
C LEU A 8 1.94 20.10 23.78
N VAL A 9 0.84 20.08 24.53
CA VAL A 9 -0.19 19.05 24.40
C VAL A 9 -0.88 19.13 23.04
N SER A 10 -1.26 20.33 22.59
CA SER A 10 -1.89 20.49 21.27
C SER A 10 -0.94 20.12 20.13
N LEU A 11 0.36 20.44 20.25
CA LEU A 11 1.37 20.04 19.28
C LEU A 11 1.50 18.52 19.18
N ILE A 12 1.56 17.82 20.31
CA ILE A 12 1.64 16.35 20.36
C ILE A 12 0.38 15.75 19.72
N ILE A 13 -0.81 16.21 20.10
CA ILE A 13 -2.08 15.71 19.57
C ILE A 13 -2.15 15.95 18.05
N GLY A 14 -1.84 17.16 17.59
CA GLY A 14 -1.85 17.49 16.17
C GLY A 14 -0.86 16.64 15.36
N THR A 15 0.32 16.38 15.91
CA THR A 15 1.34 15.53 15.27
C THR A 15 0.86 14.08 15.16
N LEU A 16 0.26 13.53 16.22
CA LEU A 16 -0.27 12.17 16.22
C LEU A 16 -1.41 12.01 15.20
N ILE A 17 -2.33 12.97 15.16
CA ILE A 17 -3.44 12.97 14.19
C ILE A 17 -2.88 13.10 12.77
N GLY A 18 -1.97 14.03 12.53
CA GLY A 18 -1.34 14.25 11.23
C GLY A 18 -0.60 13.00 10.73
N MET A 19 0.16 12.31 11.61
CA MET A 19 0.82 11.05 11.27
C MET A 19 -0.18 9.95 10.91
N ALA A 20 -1.25 9.79 11.70
CA ALA A 20 -2.26 8.77 11.43
C ALA A 20 -2.92 8.98 10.06
N LEU A 21 -3.34 10.21 9.77
CA LEU A 21 -3.91 10.58 8.47
C LEU A 21 -2.89 10.40 7.34
N GLY A 22 -1.65 10.85 7.53
CA GLY A 22 -0.58 10.73 6.54
C GLY A 22 -0.25 9.29 6.20
N ILE A 23 -0.20 8.38 7.18
CA ILE A 23 0.01 6.95 6.95
C ILE A 23 -1.13 6.34 6.14
N ASN A 24 -2.38 6.71 6.43
CA ASN A 24 -3.54 6.21 5.70
C ASN A 24 -3.56 6.70 4.25
N ILE A 25 -3.29 7.98 4.03
CA ILE A 25 -3.16 8.56 2.68
C ILE A 25 -2.04 7.85 1.91
N GLY A 26 -0.86 7.69 2.51
CA GLY A 26 0.28 7.04 1.87
C GLY A 26 0.09 5.55 1.59
N ARG A 27 -0.89 4.90 2.21
CA ARG A 27 -1.26 3.49 1.98
C ARG A 27 -2.55 3.33 1.18
N GLU A 28 -3.11 4.41 0.65
CA GLU A 28 -4.40 4.42 -0.06
C GLU A 28 -5.54 3.77 0.76
N LYS A 29 -5.50 3.91 2.09
CA LYS A 29 -6.55 3.42 3.00
C LYS A 29 -7.48 4.55 3.42
N PRO A 30 -8.73 4.26 3.84
CA PRO A 30 -9.65 5.28 4.34
C PRO A 30 -9.03 6.11 5.48
N LEU A 31 -9.25 7.42 5.48
CA LEU A 31 -8.55 8.36 6.38
C LEU A 31 -8.68 8.01 7.87
N LEU A 32 -9.81 7.46 8.30
CA LEU A 32 -10.09 7.11 9.69
C LEU A 32 -9.85 5.63 10.02
N SER A 33 -9.28 4.86 9.09
CA SER A 33 -8.90 3.47 9.36
C SER A 33 -7.66 3.40 10.28
N ASN A 34 -7.41 2.25 10.92
CA ASN A 34 -6.27 2.12 11.82
C ASN A 34 -4.94 2.17 11.01
N PRO A 35 -4.12 3.22 11.19
CA PRO A 35 -2.88 3.41 10.41
C PRO A 35 -1.80 2.38 10.75
N PHE A 36 -1.93 1.70 11.89
CA PHE A 36 -1.00 0.65 12.32
C PHE A 36 -1.49 -0.75 11.97
N THR A 37 -2.63 -0.89 11.29
CA THR A 37 -3.05 -2.16 10.72
C THR A 37 -2.07 -2.59 9.65
N LYS A 38 -1.27 -3.59 9.98
CA LYS A 38 -0.37 -4.26 9.03
C LYS A 38 -1.21 -5.24 8.22
N ASP A 39 -1.16 -5.13 6.91
CA ASP A 39 -1.45 -6.30 6.07
C ASP A 39 -0.39 -7.35 6.44
N SER A 40 -0.79 -8.61 6.62
CA SER A 40 0.20 -9.60 7.03
C SER A 40 1.28 -9.71 5.95
N LEU A 41 2.52 -10.04 6.34
CA LEU A 41 3.60 -10.28 5.37
C LEU A 41 3.19 -11.36 4.35
N VAL A 42 2.34 -12.29 4.77
CA VAL A 42 1.72 -13.32 3.93
C VAL A 42 0.79 -12.69 2.89
N ASP A 43 -0.06 -11.74 3.26
CA ASP A 43 -0.99 -11.08 2.33
C ASP A 43 -0.24 -10.28 1.26
N ARG A 44 0.82 -9.57 1.65
CA ARG A 44 1.69 -8.84 0.71
C ARG A 44 2.44 -9.78 -0.22
N ALA A 45 3.01 -10.86 0.31
CA ALA A 45 3.71 -11.87 -0.50
C ALA A 45 2.75 -12.55 -1.49
N LYS A 46 1.52 -12.84 -1.06
CA LYS A 46 0.49 -13.45 -1.88
C LYS A 46 0.06 -12.50 -3.01
N GLN A 47 -0.16 -11.22 -2.71
CA GLN A 47 -0.51 -10.22 -3.71
C GLN A 47 0.60 -10.03 -4.76
N LEU A 48 1.86 -9.89 -4.32
CA LEU A 48 3.02 -9.77 -5.22
C LEU A 48 3.22 -11.02 -6.07
N GLY A 49 3.07 -12.21 -5.48
CA GLY A 49 3.17 -13.49 -6.19
C GLY A 49 2.08 -13.64 -7.24
N SER A 50 0.83 -13.34 -6.89
CA SER A 50 -0.32 -13.38 -7.81
C SER A 50 -0.15 -12.43 -8.99
N GLU A 51 0.25 -11.18 -8.76
CA GLU A 51 0.50 -10.23 -9.85
C GLU A 51 1.65 -10.66 -10.76
N THR A 52 2.72 -11.19 -10.18
CA THR A 52 3.89 -11.64 -10.94
C THR A 52 3.53 -12.84 -11.82
N LEU A 53 2.78 -13.80 -11.27
CA LEU A 53 2.34 -14.98 -11.99
C LEU A 53 1.38 -14.62 -13.13
N GLU A 54 0.44 -13.69 -12.89
CA GLU A 54 -0.49 -13.22 -13.91
C GLU A 54 0.22 -12.49 -15.06
N LYS A 55 1.15 -11.57 -14.73
CA LYS A 55 1.94 -10.84 -15.73
C LYS A 55 2.84 -11.80 -16.53
N GLY A 56 3.45 -12.79 -15.86
CA GLY A 56 4.25 -13.83 -16.51
C GLY A 56 3.43 -14.72 -17.44
N GLY A 57 2.25 -15.17 -17.00
CA GLY A 57 1.33 -15.96 -17.83
C GLY A 57 0.90 -15.21 -19.09
N LYS A 58 0.48 -13.94 -18.95
CA LYS A 58 0.12 -13.08 -20.10
C LYS A 58 1.29 -12.85 -21.07
N ALA A 59 2.50 -12.70 -20.56
CA ALA A 59 3.69 -12.54 -21.41
C ALA A 59 3.99 -13.82 -22.19
N LEU A 60 3.94 -14.98 -21.53
CA LEU A 60 4.12 -16.29 -22.17
C LEU A 60 3.05 -16.57 -23.23
N GLU A 61 1.79 -16.27 -22.93
CA GLU A 61 0.68 -16.43 -23.86
C GLU A 61 0.87 -15.58 -25.13
N LYS A 62 1.20 -14.30 -24.97
CA LYS A 62 1.52 -13.42 -26.11
C LYS A 62 2.71 -13.91 -26.92
N THR A 63 3.74 -14.42 -26.25
CA THR A 63 4.92 -14.96 -26.92
C THR A 63 4.58 -16.22 -27.71
N GLY A 64 3.75 -17.11 -27.14
CA GLY A 64 3.25 -18.31 -27.80
C GLY A 64 2.39 -17.97 -29.04
N GLN A 65 1.49 -17.01 -28.92
CA GLN A 65 0.67 -16.51 -30.05
C GLN A 65 1.55 -15.94 -31.17
N ALA A 66 2.53 -15.10 -30.85
CA ALA A 66 3.45 -14.53 -31.85
C ALA A 66 4.29 -15.59 -32.57
N LEU A 67 4.67 -16.67 -31.90
CA LEU A 67 5.38 -17.80 -32.51
C LEU A 67 4.46 -18.63 -33.41
N GLN A 68 3.21 -18.84 -32.99
CA GLN A 68 2.20 -19.55 -33.78
C GLN A 68 1.83 -18.81 -35.06
N ASP A 69 1.71 -17.48 -34.99
CA ASP A 69 1.46 -16.62 -36.15
C ASP A 69 2.64 -16.57 -37.13
N LYS A 70 3.89 -16.68 -36.63
CA LYS A 70 5.10 -16.78 -37.48
C LYS A 70 5.27 -18.13 -38.15
N ALA A 71 4.67 -19.19 -37.60
CA ALA A 71 4.78 -20.55 -38.10
C ALA A 71 3.67 -20.91 -39.13
N LYS A 72 2.76 -19.98 -39.42
CA LYS A 72 1.64 -20.11 -40.35
C LYS A 72 1.91 -19.36 -41.63
#